data_AF-A0A814GVQ4-F1
#
_entry.id   AF-A0A814GVQ4-F1
#
_cell.length_a   1.000
_cell.length_b   1.000
_cell.length_c   1.000
_cell.angle_alpha   90.00
_cell.angle_beta   90.00
_cell.angle_gamma   90.00
#
_symmetry.space_group_name_H-M   'P 1'
#
loop_
_entity.id
_entity.type
_entity.pdbx_description
1 polymer ?
#
loop_
_entity_poly.entity_id
_entity_poly.type
_entity_poly.pdbx_seq_one_letter_code
_entity_poly.pdbx_strand_id
1 'polypeptide(L)'
;MNSSLISISIDFDNLDELMHKLERYHSFEKTDVKSGQVSGCVYKLPKSDMTAVYHQIFNLFGDSNPLHVDVFPDIRTMEAEVVRCVATMFHGDENVCGTMTSGGTESLLMACKTYRDFALSKGITKPEM
;
A
#
# COMPACT_ATOMS: atom_id res chain seq x y z
N MET A 1 -20.89 -15.24 -26.82
CA MET A 1 -20.48 -14.74 -25.50
C MET A 1 -21.10 -13.36 -25.33
N ASN A 2 -22.21 -13.27 -24.60
CA ASN A 2 -22.90 -12.00 -24.38
C ASN A 2 -22.08 -11.16 -23.41
N SER A 3 -21.34 -10.19 -23.96
CA SER A 3 -20.81 -9.06 -23.21
C SER A 3 -21.95 -8.09 -22.90
N SER A 4 -22.85 -8.51 -22.00
CA SER A 4 -23.65 -7.56 -21.24
C SER A 4 -22.68 -6.83 -20.33
N LEU A 5 -22.30 -5.62 -20.73
CA LEU A 5 -21.66 -4.64 -19.86
C LEU A 5 -22.43 -4.64 -18.54
N ILE A 6 -21.74 -4.93 -17.43
CA ILE A 6 -22.32 -4.91 -16.09
C ILE A 6 -22.70 -3.44 -15.84
N SER A 7 -23.95 -3.07 -16.13
CA SER A 7 -24.49 -1.77 -15.74
C SER A 7 -24.61 -1.78 -14.22
N ILE A 8 -23.67 -1.11 -13.56
CA ILE A 8 -23.71 -0.92 -12.12
C ILE A 8 -24.73 0.21 -11.86
N SER A 9 -26.02 -0.11 -11.81
CA SER A 9 -27.00 0.75 -11.16
C SER A 9 -26.80 0.57 -9.64
N ILE A 10 -25.95 1.39 -9.04
CA ILE A 10 -25.90 1.57 -7.59
C ILE A 10 -26.51 2.93 -7.34
N ASP A 11 -27.55 2.97 -6.53
CA ASP A 11 -27.98 4.20 -5.90
C ASP A 11 -27.01 4.49 -4.74
N PHE A 12 -26.16 5.51 -4.90
CA PHE A 12 -25.18 5.88 -3.89
C PHE A 12 -25.80 6.62 -2.69
N ASP A 13 -27.06 7.04 -2.80
CA ASP A 13 -27.81 7.65 -1.70
C ASP A 13 -28.46 6.59 -0.78
N ASN A 14 -28.51 5.33 -1.23
CA ASN A 14 -29.03 4.21 -0.46
C ASN A 14 -27.90 3.38 0.17
N LEU A 15 -27.47 3.78 1.37
CA LEU A 15 -26.37 3.12 2.09
C LEU A 15 -26.67 1.65 2.42
N ASP A 16 -27.92 1.29 2.71
CA ASP A 16 -28.29 -0.09 3.05
C ASP A 16 -28.15 -1.02 1.84
N GLU A 17 -28.60 -0.56 0.66
CA GLU A 17 -28.42 -1.30 -0.60
C GLU A 17 -26.92 -1.46 -0.94
N LEU A 18 -26.14 -0.39 -0.76
CA LEU A 18 -24.70 -0.43 -0.95
C LEU A 18 -24.03 -1.45 -0.02
N MET A 19 -24.36 -1.43 1.27
CA MET A 19 -23.78 -2.34 2.25
C MET A 19 -24.13 -3.80 1.95
N HIS A 20 -25.39 -4.11 1.63
CA HIS A 20 -25.78 -5.47 1.21
C HIS A 20 -25.02 -5.96 -0.03
N LYS A 21 -24.74 -5.05 -0.96
CA LYS A 21 -23.94 -5.38 -2.15
C LYS A 21 -22.47 -5.64 -1.80
N LEU A 22 -21.88 -4.87 -0.89
CA LEU A 22 -20.52 -5.08 -0.40
C LEU A 22 -20.41 -6.40 0.39
N GLU A 23 -21.39 -6.74 1.22
CA GLU A 23 -21.47 -8.03 1.92
C GLU A 23 -21.52 -9.21 0.94
N ARG A 24 -22.29 -9.07 -0.15
CA ARG A 24 -22.30 -10.05 -1.24
C ARG A 24 -20.94 -10.18 -1.92
N TYR A 25 -20.19 -9.09 -2.11
CA TYR A 25 -18.84 -9.18 -2.67
C TYR A 25 -17.86 -9.83 -1.71
N HIS A 26 -17.97 -9.53 -0.42
CA HIS A 26 -17.18 -10.19 0.62
C HIS A 26 -17.46 -11.70 0.66
N SER A 27 -18.70 -12.13 0.39
CA SER A 27 -19.05 -13.55 0.30
C SER A 27 -18.45 -14.28 -0.92
N PHE A 28 -17.76 -13.58 -1.84
CA PHE A 28 -17.05 -14.22 -2.95
C PHE A 28 -15.70 -14.81 -2.54
N GLU A 29 -15.25 -14.59 -1.31
CA GLU A 29 -14.08 -15.26 -0.75
C GLU A 29 -14.27 -16.78 -0.81
N LYS A 30 -13.48 -17.47 -1.66
CA LYS A 30 -13.58 -18.92 -1.88
C LYS A 30 -12.64 -19.74 -1.01
N THR A 31 -11.72 -19.09 -0.32
CA THR A 31 -10.63 -19.75 0.41
C THR A 31 -10.53 -19.14 1.79
N ASP A 32 -10.57 -20.00 2.80
CA ASP A 32 -10.35 -19.57 4.17
C ASP A 32 -8.85 -19.27 4.38
N VAL A 33 -8.48 -18.01 4.18
CA VAL A 33 -7.12 -17.51 4.45
C VAL A 33 -6.76 -17.54 5.95
N LYS A 34 -7.75 -17.66 6.86
CA LYS A 34 -7.52 -17.75 8.30
C LYS A 34 -7.11 -19.16 8.75
N SER A 35 -7.38 -20.18 7.92
CA SER A 35 -6.97 -21.56 8.17
C SER A 35 -5.44 -21.76 8.19
N GLY A 36 -4.67 -20.80 7.67
CA GLY A 36 -3.22 -20.91 7.52
C GLY A 36 -2.76 -21.84 6.39
N GLN A 37 -3.69 -22.33 5.56
CA GLN A 37 -3.39 -23.26 4.45
C GLN A 37 -3.09 -22.56 3.12
N VAL A 38 -3.07 -21.23 3.11
CA VAL A 38 -2.74 -20.42 1.93
C VAL A 38 -1.32 -19.91 2.08
N SER A 39 -0.43 -20.32 1.17
CA SER A 39 0.97 -19.88 1.18
C SER A 39 1.06 -18.38 0.94
N GLY A 40 1.74 -17.66 1.84
CA GLY A 40 1.84 -16.19 1.79
C GLY A 40 0.46 -15.54 1.89
N CYS A 41 0.09 -14.74 0.88
CA CYS A 41 -1.19 -14.04 0.73
C CYS A 41 -1.54 -13.01 1.82
N VAL A 42 -1.62 -13.42 3.09
CA VAL A 42 -2.02 -12.58 4.21
C VAL A 42 -0.99 -12.67 5.34
N TYR A 43 -0.27 -11.57 5.58
CA TYR A 43 0.72 -11.46 6.65
C TYR A 43 0.09 -10.75 7.84
N LYS A 44 0.06 -11.42 9.01
CA LYS A 44 -0.48 -10.87 10.26
C LYS A 44 0.52 -11.00 11.39
N LEU A 45 0.51 -10.01 12.27
CA LEU A 45 1.20 -10.13 13.54
C LEU A 45 0.41 -11.09 14.46
N PRO A 46 1.09 -11.89 15.30
CA PRO A 46 0.45 -12.91 16.14
C PRO A 46 -0.44 -12.35 17.26
N LYS A 47 -0.52 -11.02 17.43
CA LYS A 47 -1.37 -10.37 18.44
C LYS A 47 -2.80 -10.24 17.92
N SER A 48 -3.76 -10.77 18.68
CA SER A 48 -5.20 -10.82 18.36
C SER A 48 -5.85 -9.45 18.05
N ASP A 49 -5.27 -8.36 18.56
CA ASP A 49 -5.93 -7.05 18.58
C ASP A 49 -5.51 -6.13 17.43
N MET A 50 -4.57 -6.55 16.57
CA MET A 50 -4.01 -5.66 15.53
C MET A 50 -5.05 -5.26 14.47
N THR A 51 -6.05 -6.09 14.19
CA THR A 51 -7.12 -5.74 13.24
C THR A 51 -7.90 -4.51 13.71
N ALA A 52 -8.22 -4.43 15.01
CA ALA A 52 -8.93 -3.28 15.57
C ALA A 52 -8.06 -2.01 15.50
N VAL A 53 -6.76 -2.15 15.74
CA VAL A 53 -5.80 -1.04 15.58
C VAL A 53 -5.75 -0.56 14.13
N TYR A 54 -5.70 -1.45 13.14
CA TYR A 54 -5.72 -1.03 11.73
C TYR A 54 -6.98 -0.27 11.34
N HIS A 55 -8.15 -0.69 11.83
CA HIS A 55 -9.39 0.05 11.60
C HIS A 55 -9.36 1.45 12.23
N GLN A 56 -8.79 1.59 13.43
CA GLN A 56 -8.62 2.89 14.07
C GLN A 56 -7.66 3.79 13.30
N ILE A 57 -6.54 3.25 12.81
CA ILE A 57 -5.58 4.00 11.98
C ILE A 57 -6.28 4.50 10.70
N PHE A 58 -7.02 3.63 10.00
CA PHE A 58 -7.73 4.04 8.79
C PHE A 58 -8.80 5.11 9.09
N ASN A 59 -9.49 5.02 10.23
CA ASN A 59 -10.44 6.04 10.64
C ASN A 59 -9.78 7.40 10.96
N LEU A 60 -8.54 7.41 11.46
CA LEU A 60 -7.81 8.64 11.78
C LEU A 60 -7.17 9.29 10.55
N PHE A 61 -6.64 8.49 9.63
CA PHE A 61 -5.77 8.98 8.54
C PHE A 61 -6.30 8.65 7.14
N GLY A 62 -7.50 8.06 7.01
CA GLY A 62 -8.06 7.60 5.74
C GLY A 62 -8.25 8.70 4.69
N ASP A 63 -8.46 9.94 5.13
CA ASP A 63 -8.61 11.12 4.27
C ASP A 63 -7.29 11.89 4.06
N SER A 64 -6.17 11.39 4.61
CA SER A 64 -4.86 12.05 4.47
C SER A 64 -4.32 11.92 3.04
N ASN A 65 -3.60 12.96 2.59
CA ASN A 65 -2.92 12.95 1.30
C ASN A 65 -1.48 13.47 1.47
N PRO A 66 -0.45 12.59 1.44
CA PRO A 66 0.95 12.97 1.61
C PRO A 66 1.48 14.00 0.60
N LEU A 67 0.76 14.25 -0.51
CA LEU A 67 1.10 15.32 -1.46
C LEU A 67 0.99 16.72 -0.84
N HIS A 68 0.09 16.91 0.13
CA HIS A 68 -0.19 18.19 0.78
C HIS A 68 0.41 18.23 2.19
N VAL A 69 1.74 18.30 2.27
CA VAL A 69 2.50 18.26 3.54
C VAL A 69 2.16 19.42 4.47
N ASP A 70 1.74 20.56 3.92
CA ASP A 70 1.25 21.71 4.68
C ASP A 70 -0.08 21.46 5.39
N VAL A 71 -0.90 20.55 4.85
CA VAL A 71 -2.20 20.15 5.40
C VAL A 71 -2.09 18.91 6.28
N PHE A 72 -1.28 17.92 5.86
CA PHE A 72 -1.08 16.63 6.53
C PHE A 72 0.39 16.44 6.94
N PRO A 73 0.92 17.25 7.89
CA PRO A 73 2.29 17.10 8.34
C PRO A 73 2.51 15.79 9.13
N ASP A 74 1.46 15.28 9.76
CA ASP A 74 1.42 14.05 10.55
C ASP A 74 1.78 12.81 9.72
N ILE A 75 1.12 12.59 8.57
CA ILE A 75 1.43 11.45 7.71
C ILE A 75 2.85 11.56 7.16
N ARG A 76 3.30 12.78 6.83
CA ARG A 76 4.66 13.01 6.36
C ARG A 76 5.71 12.67 7.42
N THR A 77 5.46 13.02 8.68
CA THR A 77 6.31 12.63 9.81
C THR A 77 6.34 11.11 9.97
N MET A 78 5.18 10.45 9.97
CA MET A 78 5.11 8.99 10.08
C MET A 78 5.86 8.28 8.95
N GLU A 79 5.75 8.73 7.70
CA GLU A 79 6.52 8.17 6.58
C GLU A 79 8.04 8.32 6.78
N ALA A 80 8.49 9.49 7.27
CA ALA A 80 9.91 9.73 7.52
C ALA A 80 10.45 8.83 8.65
N GLU A 81 9.66 8.64 9.71
CA GLU A 81 10.00 7.74 10.81
C GLU A 81 10.06 6.27 10.37
N VAL A 82 9.12 5.81 9.53
CA VAL A 82 9.16 4.44 8.98
C VAL A 82 10.41 4.22 8.15
N VAL A 83 10.76 5.16 7.26
CA VAL A 83 12.00 5.08 6.47
C VAL A 83 13.23 4.99 7.39
N ARG A 84 13.28 5.81 8.45
CA ARG A 84 14.41 5.78 9.40
C ARG A 84 14.45 4.47 10.19
N CYS A 85 13.32 3.96 10.68
CA CYS A 85 13.23 2.66 11.35
C CYS A 85 13.77 1.53 10.49
N VAL A 86 13.38 1.49 9.21
CA VAL A 86 13.88 0.49 8.26
C VAL A 86 15.38 0.69 7.99
N ALA A 87 15.85 1.92 7.77
CA ALA A 87 17.27 2.20 7.60
C ALA A 87 18.09 1.69 8.80
N THR A 88 17.63 1.96 10.03
CA THR A 88 18.27 1.45 11.26
C THR A 88 18.23 -0.08 11.34
N MET A 89 17.13 -0.73 10.96
CA MET A 89 17.00 -2.19 10.93
C MET A 89 18.04 -2.85 10.01
N PHE A 90 18.43 -2.16 8.93
CA PHE A 90 19.47 -2.59 7.99
C PHE A 90 20.86 -1.99 8.30
N HIS A 91 21.07 -1.48 9.53
CA HIS A 91 22.35 -0.90 10.00
C HIS A 91 22.83 0.30 9.19
N GLY A 92 21.91 1.08 8.62
CA GLY A 92 22.21 2.32 7.91
C GLY A 92 22.69 3.44 8.84
N ASP A 93 23.60 4.27 8.32
CA ASP A 93 24.13 5.45 9.00
C ASP A 93 23.25 6.71 8.74
N GLU A 94 23.75 7.88 9.10
CA GLU A 94 23.08 9.17 8.83
C GLU A 94 22.91 9.48 7.34
N ASN A 95 23.72 8.88 6.47
CA ASN A 95 23.70 9.12 5.03
C ASN A 95 22.65 8.26 4.32
N VAL A 96 22.19 7.18 4.94
CA VAL A 96 21.09 6.37 4.39
C VAL A 96 19.78 7.16 4.42
N CYS A 97 19.13 7.22 3.26
CA CYS A 97 17.85 7.86 3.04
C CYS A 97 16.90 6.95 2.24
N GLY A 98 15.62 7.34 2.15
CA GLY A 98 14.64 6.59 1.39
C GLY A 98 13.29 7.31 1.28
N THR A 99 12.34 6.64 0.64
CA THR A 99 10.94 7.06 0.52
C THR A 99 10.03 5.87 0.74
N MET A 100 8.80 6.14 1.18
CA MET A 100 7.72 5.16 1.12
C MET A 100 7.29 4.94 -0.33
N THR A 101 6.81 3.74 -0.63
CA THR A 101 6.23 3.33 -1.91
C THR A 101 4.98 2.48 -1.63
N SER A 102 4.16 2.25 -2.66
CA SER A 102 2.94 1.42 -2.56
C SER A 102 3.22 -0.07 -2.34
N GLY A 103 4.44 -0.54 -2.62
CA GLY A 103 4.82 -1.94 -2.42
C GLY A 103 6.12 -2.32 -3.12
N GLY A 104 6.49 -3.60 -3.00
CA GLY A 104 7.78 -4.12 -3.47
C GLY A 104 8.06 -3.87 -4.96
N THR A 105 7.05 -4.01 -5.83
CA THR A 105 7.20 -3.75 -7.27
C THR A 105 7.59 -2.31 -7.55
N GLU A 106 6.93 -1.33 -6.92
CA GLU A 106 7.28 0.08 -7.09
C GLU A 106 8.67 0.37 -6.53
N SER A 107 9.04 -0.19 -5.37
CA SER A 107 10.38 -0.05 -4.81
C SER A 107 11.48 -0.53 -5.77
N LEU A 108 11.28 -1.68 -6.41
CA LEU A 108 12.23 -2.21 -7.40
C LEU A 108 12.30 -1.31 -8.64
N LEU A 109 11.15 -0.87 -9.18
CA LEU A 109 11.10 0.02 -10.33
C LEU A 109 11.79 1.36 -10.03
N MET A 110 11.59 1.92 -8.83
CA MET A 110 12.24 3.16 -8.41
C MET A 110 13.76 2.99 -8.26
N ALA A 111 14.23 1.84 -7.76
CA ALA A 111 15.66 1.53 -7.73
C ALA A 111 16.25 1.44 -9.15
N CYS A 112 15.63 0.67 -10.04
CA CYS A 112 16.05 0.55 -11.45
C CYS A 112 16.07 1.91 -12.15
N LYS A 113 15.01 2.71 -12.00
CA LYS A 113 14.93 4.07 -12.56
C LYS A 113 16.06 4.96 -12.02
N THR A 114 16.32 4.92 -10.72
CA THR A 114 17.35 5.75 -10.08
C THR A 114 18.74 5.39 -10.63
N TYR A 115 19.08 4.10 -10.70
CA TYR A 115 20.37 3.67 -11.23
C TYR A 115 20.51 3.94 -12.73
N ARG A 116 19.44 3.76 -13.51
CA ARG A 116 19.42 4.13 -14.94
C ARG A 116 19.71 5.61 -15.15
N ASP A 117 19.02 6.49 -14.42
CA ASP A 117 19.18 7.95 -14.55
C ASP A 117 20.55 8.39 -14.05
N PHE A 118 21.08 7.76 -13.00
CA PHE A 118 22.44 7.96 -12.54
C PHE A 118 23.49 7.53 -13.58
N ALA A 119 23.31 6.37 -14.23
CA ALA A 119 24.19 5.91 -15.31
C ALA A 119 24.16 6.87 -16.52
N LEU A 120 22.98 7.39 -16.87
CA LEU A 120 22.82 8.40 -17.91
C LEU A 120 23.57 9.69 -17.56
N SER A 121 23.54 10.14 -16.31
CA SER A 121 24.31 11.30 -15.84
C SER A 121 25.84 11.10 -15.96
N LYS A 122 26.29 9.85 -16.07
CA LYS A 122 27.68 9.45 -16.34
C LYS A 122 27.97 9.16 -17.81
N GLY A 123 27.04 9.45 -18.72
CA GLY A 123 27.19 9.23 -20.16
C GLY A 123 26.92 7.80 -20.65
N ILE A 124 26.42 6.91 -19.79
CA ILE A 124 26.08 5.53 -20.16
C ILE A 124 24.65 5.52 -20.72
N THR A 125 24.52 5.30 -22.03
CA THR A 125 23.22 5.35 -22.74
C THR A 125 22.52 4.01 -22.87
N LYS A 126 23.22 2.90 -22.59
CA LYS A 126 22.70 1.52 -22.63
C LYS A 126 23.18 0.73 -21.40
N PRO A 127 22.65 1.04 -20.20
CA PRO A 127 22.97 0.27 -19.01
C PRO A 127 22.31 -1.12 -19.07
N GLU A 128 22.99 -2.13 -18.54
CA GLU A 128 22.38 -3.44 -18.26
C GLU A 128 21.40 -3.28 -17.09
N MET A 129 20.17 -3.75 -17.27
CA MET A 129 19.04 -3.55 -16.35
C MET A 129 18.28 -4.86 -16.13
#